data_AF-A0ABD5RW65-F1
#
_entry.id   AF-A0ABD5RW65-F1
#
_cell.length_a   1.000
_cell.length_b   1.000
_cell.length_c   1.000
_cell.angle_alpha   90.00
_cell.angle_beta   90.00
_cell.angle_gamma   90.00
#
_symmetry.space_group_name_H-M   'P 1'
#
loop_
_entity.id
_entity.type
_entity.pdbx_description
1 polymer ?
#
loop_
_entity_poly.entity_id
_entity_poly.type
_entity_poly.pdbx_seq_one_letter_code
_entity_poly.pdbx_strand_id
1 'polypeptide(L)'
;MNESQKVMHVLLSRERWWTAPEVAAEYGQNPGTVRANLSEFYNKLGILEEDKPGVYRIRYDRYEEAWAYVHYGWDAFEHPSLKPNAQEALADRANEQARRKIEASEGVEEVREMLAAKDT
;
A
#
# COMPACT_ATOMS: atom_id res chain seq x y z
N MET A 1 -6.69 -12.33 -3.56
CA MET A 1 -6.01 -11.22 -4.23
C MET A 1 -5.95 -11.50 -5.73
N ASN A 2 -6.63 -10.68 -6.54
CA ASN A 2 -6.65 -10.81 -8.00
C ASN A 2 -5.35 -10.29 -8.65
N GLU A 3 -5.23 -10.39 -9.98
CA GLU A 3 -4.01 -10.01 -10.70
C GLU A 3 -3.63 -8.54 -10.54
N SER A 4 -4.60 -7.62 -10.62
CA SER A 4 -4.37 -6.18 -10.46
C SER A 4 -3.93 -5.83 -9.03
N GLN A 5 -4.53 -6.47 -8.03
CA GLN A 5 -4.15 -6.28 -6.63
C GLN A 5 -2.73 -6.81 -6.36
N LYS A 6 -2.30 -7.90 -7.01
CA LYS A 6 -0.91 -8.38 -6.94
C LYS A 6 0.07 -7.36 -7.52
N VAL A 7 -0.26 -6.75 -8.67
CA VAL A 7 0.56 -5.68 -9.27
C VAL A 7 0.74 -4.53 -8.27
N MET A 8 -0.34 -4.02 -7.68
CA MET A 8 -0.25 -2.96 -6.67
C MET A 8 0.59 -3.38 -5.45
N HIS A 9 0.44 -4.63 -4.99
CA HIS A 9 1.23 -5.16 -3.89
C HIS A 9 2.74 -5.22 -4.20
N VAL A 10 3.14 -5.57 -5.43
CA VAL A 10 4.56 -5.50 -5.84
C VAL A 10 5.08 -4.07 -5.74
N LEU A 11 4.33 -3.10 -6.26
CA LEU A 11 4.74 -1.70 -6.26
C LEU A 11 4.93 -1.17 -4.83
N LEU A 12 4.11 -1.63 -3.88
CA LEU A 12 4.22 -1.31 -2.45
C LEU A 12 5.39 -2.02 -1.75
N SER A 13 5.89 -3.13 -2.29
CA SER A 13 6.89 -3.96 -1.59
C SER A 13 8.26 -3.29 -1.47
N ARG A 14 8.59 -2.36 -2.37
CA ARG A 14 9.86 -1.64 -2.41
C ARG A 14 9.66 -0.25 -2.97
N GLU A 15 10.22 0.76 -2.30
CA GLU A 15 10.22 2.16 -2.76
C GLU A 15 11.22 2.35 -3.90
N ARG A 16 10.85 1.91 -5.10
CA ARG A 16 11.66 2.07 -6.31
C ARG A 16 10.79 2.24 -7.54
N TRP A 17 11.44 2.61 -8.65
CA TRP A 17 10.85 2.64 -9.97
C TRP A 17 10.76 1.24 -10.57
N TRP A 18 9.64 0.94 -11.22
CA TRP A 18 9.29 -0.38 -11.74
C TRP A 18 8.89 -0.33 -13.21
N THR A 19 9.39 -1.29 -13.97
CA THR A 19 8.89 -1.59 -15.31
C THR A 19 7.87 -2.74 -15.28
N ALA A 20 7.00 -2.82 -16.29
CA ALA A 20 6.06 -3.94 -16.41
C ALA A 20 6.73 -5.33 -16.43
N PRO A 21 7.86 -5.55 -17.13
CA PRO A 21 8.58 -6.84 -17.07
C PRO A 21 9.10 -7.19 -15.68
N GLU A 22 9.61 -6.22 -14.91
CA GLU A 22 10.09 -6.47 -13.55
C GLU A 22 8.95 -6.87 -12.62
N VAL A 23 7.82 -6.16 -12.66
CA VAL A 23 6.64 -6.50 -11.85
C VAL A 23 6.05 -7.85 -12.27
N ALA A 24 6.03 -8.13 -13.58
CA ALA A 24 5.60 -9.43 -14.10
C ALA A 24 6.46 -10.58 -13.57
N ALA A 25 7.78 -10.38 -13.44
CA ALA A 25 8.71 -11.39 -12.97
C ALA A 25 8.51 -11.76 -11.48
N GLU A 26 8.10 -10.81 -10.63
CA GLU A 26 7.89 -11.05 -9.18
C GLU A 26 6.77 -12.07 -8.90
N TYR A 27 5.75 -12.17 -9.76
CA TYR A 27 4.62 -13.10 -9.60
C TYR A 27 4.32 -14.00 -10.81
N GLY A 28 5.20 -14.04 -11.81
CA GLY A 28 5.00 -14.85 -13.03
C GLY A 28 3.77 -14.44 -13.85
N GLN A 29 3.47 -13.14 -13.93
CA GLN A 29 2.32 -12.61 -14.64
C GLN A 29 2.63 -12.27 -16.11
N ASN A 30 1.59 -12.14 -16.93
CA ASN A 30 1.74 -11.68 -18.30
C ASN A 30 2.15 -10.18 -18.32
N PRO A 31 3.26 -9.78 -18.97
CA PRO A 31 3.70 -8.39 -19.02
C PRO A 31 2.69 -7.42 -19.66
N GLY A 32 1.85 -7.90 -20.59
CA GLY A 32 0.77 -7.12 -21.19
C GLY A 32 -0.32 -6.76 -20.18
N THR A 33 -0.73 -7.73 -19.35
CA THR A 33 -1.68 -7.51 -18.24
C THR A 33 -1.10 -6.54 -17.22
N VAL A 34 0.18 -6.69 -16.86
CA VAL A 34 0.85 -5.77 -15.93
C VAL A 34 0.90 -4.36 -16.50
N ARG A 35 1.27 -4.19 -17.77
CA ARG A 35 1.28 -2.89 -18.45
C ARG A 35 -0.10 -2.23 -18.44
N ALA A 36 -1.16 -2.99 -18.69
CA ALA A 36 -2.53 -2.48 -18.62
C ALA A 36 -2.87 -1.97 -17.21
N ASN A 37 -2.57 -2.77 -16.17
CA ASN A 37 -2.80 -2.36 -14.78
C ASN A 37 -2.02 -1.11 -14.38
N LEU A 38 -0.73 -1.02 -14.74
CA LEU A 38 0.10 0.16 -14.46
C LEU A 38 -0.49 1.42 -15.13
N SER A 39 -0.93 1.29 -16.38
CA SER A 39 -1.59 2.38 -17.10
C SER A 39 -2.91 2.78 -16.44
N GLU A 40 -3.71 1.84 -15.93
CA GLU A 40 -4.93 2.15 -15.18
C GLU A 40 -4.63 2.86 -13.86
N PHE A 41 -3.67 2.38 -13.07
CA PHE A 41 -3.31 2.99 -11.79
C PHE A 41 -2.73 4.40 -11.97
N TYR A 42 -2.01 4.64 -13.05
CA TYR A 42 -1.52 5.95 -13.42
C TYR A 42 -2.64 6.88 -13.92
N ASN A 43 -3.37 6.48 -14.97
CA ASN A 43 -4.31 7.37 -15.66
C ASN A 43 -5.67 7.52 -14.96
N LYS A 44 -6.19 6.45 -14.35
CA LYS A 44 -7.52 6.44 -13.73
C LYS A 44 -7.43 6.84 -12.27
N LEU A 45 -6.58 6.15 -11.51
CA LEU A 45 -6.49 6.35 -10.06
C LEU A 45 -5.51 7.46 -9.66
N GLY A 46 -4.57 7.84 -10.53
CA GLY A 46 -3.55 8.84 -10.19
C GLY A 46 -2.65 8.43 -9.01
N ILE A 47 -2.58 7.13 -8.69
CA ILE A 47 -1.80 6.58 -7.57
C ILE A 47 -0.32 6.50 -7.94
N LEU A 48 -0.02 6.31 -9.23
CA LEU A 48 1.34 6.20 -9.74
C LEU A 48 1.85 7.55 -10.26
N GLU A 49 3.17 7.69 -10.25
CA GLU A 49 3.92 8.66 -11.04
C GLU A 49 4.82 7.94 -12.03
N GLU A 50 5.16 8.60 -13.13
CA GLU A 50 5.97 8.06 -14.23
C GLU A 50 7.24 8.92 -14.41
N ASP A 51 8.42 8.30 -14.32
CA ASP A 51 9.71 8.97 -14.57
C ASP A 51 9.98 9.09 -16.08
N LYS A 52 9.77 7.97 -16.77
CA LYS A 52 9.91 7.83 -18.22
C LYS A 52 8.92 6.78 -18.73
N PRO A 53 8.62 6.75 -20.03
CA PRO A 53 7.58 5.88 -20.58
C PRO A 53 7.70 4.43 -20.11
N GLY A 54 6.68 3.94 -19.39
CA GLY A 54 6.58 2.58 -18.89
C GLY A 54 7.34 2.29 -17.58
N VAL A 55 7.77 3.33 -16.86
CA VAL A 55 8.51 3.23 -15.60
C VAL A 55 7.79 3.99 -14.50
N TYR A 56 7.20 3.25 -13.56
CA TYR A 56 6.28 3.79 -12.57
C TYR A 56 6.75 3.53 -11.13
N ARG A 57 6.34 4.39 -10.21
CA ARG A 57 6.28 4.07 -8.77
C ARG A 57 4.98 4.60 -8.18
N ILE A 58 4.67 4.18 -6.96
CA ILE A 58 3.59 4.77 -6.17
C ILE A 58 4.03 6.16 -5.73
N ARG A 59 3.14 7.14 -5.89
CA ARG A 59 3.37 8.48 -5.37
C ARG A 59 3.40 8.47 -3.86
N TYR A 60 4.32 9.24 -3.27
CA TYR A 60 4.45 9.32 -1.82
C TYR A 60 3.20 9.81 -1.10
N ASP A 61 2.35 10.61 -1.75
CA ASP A 61 1.10 11.13 -1.20
C ASP A 61 -0.10 10.18 -1.39
N ARG A 62 0.10 8.98 -1.97
CA ARG A 62 -0.99 8.06 -2.36
C ARG A 62 -0.84 6.63 -1.82
N TYR A 63 -0.04 6.44 -0.78
CA TYR A 63 0.18 5.11 -0.19
C TYR A 63 -1.09 4.51 0.42
N GLU A 64 -1.96 5.33 1.01
CA GLU A 64 -3.22 4.84 1.60
C GLU A 64 -4.16 4.32 0.51
N GLU A 65 -4.30 5.03 -0.61
CA GLU A 65 -5.03 4.59 -1.79
C GLU A 65 -4.48 3.27 -2.34
N ALA A 66 -3.16 3.15 -2.46
CA ALA A 66 -2.51 1.93 -2.93
C ALA A 66 -2.84 0.73 -2.02
N TRP A 67 -2.76 0.90 -0.69
CA TRP A 67 -3.13 -0.14 0.27
C TRP A 67 -4.62 -0.46 0.25
N ALA A 68 -5.49 0.54 0.09
CA ALA A 68 -6.93 0.32 -0.07
C ALA A 68 -7.21 -0.55 -1.30
N TYR A 69 -6.55 -0.27 -2.42
CA TYR A 69 -6.70 -1.05 -3.63
C TYR A 69 -6.23 -2.51 -3.44
N VAL A 70 -5.11 -2.74 -2.75
CA VAL A 70 -4.64 -4.11 -2.45
C VAL A 70 -5.69 -4.92 -1.69
N HIS A 71 -6.38 -4.31 -0.72
CA HIS A 71 -7.31 -5.02 0.13
C HIS A 71 -8.73 -5.13 -0.44
N TYR A 72 -9.20 -4.08 -1.11
CA TYR A 72 -10.60 -3.94 -1.51
C TYR A 72 -10.79 -3.74 -3.03
N GLY A 73 -9.70 -3.59 -3.79
CA GLY A 73 -9.76 -3.41 -5.24
C GLY A 73 -10.47 -2.12 -5.63
N TRP A 74 -11.19 -2.17 -6.75
CA TRP A 74 -11.97 -1.03 -7.24
C TRP A 74 -13.10 -0.59 -6.30
N ASP A 75 -13.58 -1.48 -5.43
CA ASP A 75 -14.68 -1.18 -4.53
C ASP A 75 -14.30 -0.14 -3.46
N ALA A 76 -13.00 0.07 -3.20
CA ALA A 76 -12.49 1.12 -2.31
C ALA A 76 -12.66 2.54 -2.86
N PHE A 77 -12.99 2.70 -4.15
CA PHE A 77 -12.96 4.01 -4.81
C PHE A 77 -14.35 4.48 -5.26
N GLU A 78 -14.60 5.77 -5.04
CA GLU A 78 -15.57 6.59 -5.76
C GLU A 78 -14.77 7.49 -6.69
N HIS A 79 -14.47 6.96 -7.88
CA HIS A 79 -13.44 7.48 -8.77
C HIS A 79 -13.46 9.01 -8.94
N PRO A 80 -12.32 9.71 -8.78
CA PRO A 80 -10.96 9.20 -8.51
C PRO A 80 -10.60 9.10 -7.01
N SER A 81 -11.55 9.30 -6.11
CA SER A 81 -11.29 9.40 -4.66
C SER A 81 -11.53 8.09 -3.93
N LEU A 82 -10.87 7.91 -2.79
CA LEU A 82 -11.22 6.85 -1.83
C LEU A 82 -12.60 7.11 -1.26
N LYS A 83 -13.37 6.04 -1.06
CA LYS A 83 -14.59 6.12 -0.26
C LYS A 83 -14.22 6.31 1.22
N PRO A 84 -14.99 7.11 1.98
CA PRO A 84 -14.74 7.34 3.41
C PRO A 84 -14.66 6.04 4.23
N ASN A 85 -15.50 5.04 3.92
CA ASN A 85 -15.50 3.76 4.60
C ASN A 85 -14.22 2.91 4.36
N ALA A 86 -13.57 3.08 3.21
CA ALA A 86 -12.30 2.42 2.92
C ALA A 86 -11.14 3.09 3.68
N GLN A 87 -11.19 4.41 3.85
CA GLN A 87 -10.26 5.14 4.71
C GLN A 87 -10.40 4.74 6.17
N GLU A 88 -11.63 4.70 6.70
CA GLU A 88 -11.90 4.25 8.08
C GLU A 88 -11.42 2.81 8.32
N ALA A 89 -11.71 1.88 7.39
CA ALA A 89 -11.27 0.49 7.51
C ALA A 89 -9.73 0.34 7.50
N LEU A 90 -9.02 1.18 6.74
CA LEU A 90 -7.55 1.22 6.78
C LEU A 90 -7.02 1.80 8.09
N ALA A 91 -7.62 2.89 8.58
CA ALA A 91 -7.24 3.50 9.85
C ALA A 91 -7.45 2.53 11.02
N ASP A 92 -8.57 1.81 11.04
CA ASP A 92 -8.86 0.79 12.04
C ASP A 92 -7.86 -0.37 11.97
N ARG A 93 -7.51 -0.82 10.76
CA ARG A 93 -6.51 -1.89 10.57
C ARG A 93 -5.11 -1.45 11.00
N ALA A 94 -4.71 -0.22 10.69
CA ALA A 94 -3.44 0.34 11.14
C ALA A 94 -3.39 0.44 12.67
N ASN A 95 -4.49 0.89 13.29
CA ASN A 95 -4.65 0.92 14.74
C ASN A 95 -4.61 -0.48 15.36
N GLU A 96 -5.26 -1.48 14.75
CA GLU A 96 -5.24 -2.86 15.22
C GLU A 96 -3.85 -3.49 15.11
N GLN A 97 -3.13 -3.23 14.01
CA GLN A 97 -1.74 -3.67 13.86
C GLN A 97 -0.81 -2.96 14.86
N ALA A 98 -1.02 -1.67 15.13
CA ALA A 98 -0.27 -0.94 16.14
C ALA A 98 -0.54 -1.49 17.55
N ARG A 99 -1.81 -1.75 17.89
CA ARG A 99 -2.21 -2.39 19.15
C ARG A 99 -1.59 -3.78 19.30
N ARG A 100 -1.68 -4.62 18.27
CA ARG A 100 -1.05 -5.95 18.28
C ARG A 100 0.46 -5.89 18.40
N LYS A 101 1.12 -4.87 17.85
CA LYS A 101 2.56 -4.66 18.06
C LYS A 101 2.88 -4.25 19.49
N ILE A 102 2.05 -3.40 20.11
CA ILE A 102 2.18 -3.00 21.53
C ILE A 102 1.96 -4.22 22.44
N GLU A 103 0.88 -4.97 22.22
CA GLU A 103 0.57 -6.21 22.94
C GLU A 103 1.61 -7.31 22.70
N ALA A 104 2.14 -7.45 21.48
CA ALA A 104 3.23 -8.39 21.18
C ALA A 104 4.59 -7.90 21.70
N SER A 105 4.74 -6.62 22.00
CA SER A 105 5.92 -6.03 22.62
C SER A 105 5.88 -6.06 24.16
N GLU A 106 4.92 -6.78 24.75
CA GLU A 106 4.87 -7.02 26.20
C GLU A 106 6.02 -7.95 26.67
N GLY A 107 7.23 -7.38 26.73
CA GLY A 107 8.02 -7.38 27.95
C GLY A 107 7.58 -6.16 28.78
N VAL A 108 6.63 -6.37 29.67
CA VAL A 108 5.93 -5.32 30.45
C VAL A 108 6.86 -4.48 31.34
N GLU A 109 8.11 -4.91 31.57
CA GLU A 109 9.12 -4.15 32.32
C GLU A 109 9.66 -2.91 31.59
N GLU A 110 9.90 -2.95 30.26
CA GLU A 110 10.63 -1.89 29.54
C GLU A 110 9.79 -0.62 29.32
N VAL A 111 8.48 -0.78 29.08
CA VAL A 111 7.54 0.35 28.93
C VAL A 111 7.30 1.04 30.28
N ARG A 112 7.37 0.30 31.39
CA ARG A 112 7.21 0.85 32.74
C ARG A 112 8.40 1.72 33.15
N GLU A 113 9.62 1.32 32.80
CA GLU A 113 10.83 2.13 33.04
C GLU A 113 10.86 3.39 32.18
N MET A 114 10.44 3.35 30.91
CA MET A 114 10.37 4.54 30.05
C MET A 114 9.31 5.57 30.52
N LEU A 115 8.20 5.11 31.10
CA LEU A 115 7.19 6.01 31.66
C LEU A 115 7.61 6.55 33.04
N ALA A 116 8.34 5.77 33.85
CA ALA A 116 8.86 6.24 35.14
C ALA A 116 10.03 7.24 35.00
N ALA A 117 10.86 7.12 33.95
CA ALA A 117 11.98 8.02 33.69
C ALA A 117 11.58 9.42 33.17
N LYS A 118 10.28 9.65 32.93
CA LYS A 118 9.74 10.95 32.50
C LYS A 118 9.21 11.84 33.63
N ASP A 119 9.13 11.31 34.85
CA ASP A 119 8.60 12.00 36.04
C ASP A 119 9.68 12.33 37.10
N THR A 120 10.98 12.30 36.74
CA THR A 120 12.09 12.83 37.56
C THR A 120 12.87 13.88 36.80
#